data_AF-C9RCE1-F1
#
_entry.id   AF-C9RCE1-F1
#
_cell.length_a   1.000
_cell.length_b   1.000
_cell.length_c   1.000
_cell.angle_alpha   90.00
_cell.angle_beta   90.00
_cell.angle_gamma   90.00
#
_symmetry.space_group_name_H-M   'P 1'
#
loop_
_entity.id
_entity.type
_entity.pdbx_description
1 polymer ?
#
loop_
_entity_poly.entity_id
_entity_poly.type
_entity_poly.pdbx_seq_one_letter_code
_entity_poly.pdbx_strand_id
1 'polypeptide(L)'
;MRILCNLPPDKRERLSLASRVEFAGLDARGSYGEDDVCLVVRSPGFEAHLEKAVATGLCVVVVAGTRDPEGEEVVRRSLGMGVPPECVLLKENGRVVDAAGNDFGPAPQRGIDYRPVVDAARRALAEGLRPCVLVWEEAPGATVGPTREEGVWEEEESKVEVNRPSSVVPASLGDLLDLAGAVTVFFRAALGGEEAVVEYARGRDGVLLELGKEPRLFTFFGGTVEEAAGTGRYAYSDGGRTVAGPVPPAPHLVVDAYLTADVPLDALEAVHRRAGKTYLVASGQAEVVRGMVEVFRANGWRLDGVVPADPALDHLIRELRDQGLEVVGFPGW
;
A
#
# COMPACT_ATOMS: atom_id res chain seq x y z
N MET A 1 -20.49 12.54 24.67
CA MET A 1 -19.88 12.27 23.37
C MET A 1 -18.99 13.41 22.93
N ARG A 2 -17.71 13.12 22.75
CA ARG A 2 -16.72 13.96 22.07
C ARG A 2 -16.25 13.24 20.81
N ILE A 3 -15.96 13.98 19.75
CA ILE A 3 -15.48 13.46 18.47
C ILE A 3 -13.98 13.77 18.34
N LEU A 4 -13.15 12.75 18.27
CA LEU A 4 -11.69 12.84 18.08
C LEU A 4 -11.37 12.75 16.59
N CYS A 5 -10.75 13.77 15.98
CA CYS A 5 -10.57 13.78 14.52
C CYS A 5 -9.24 14.34 14.03
N ASN A 6 -8.93 14.00 12.77
CA ASN A 6 -7.73 14.44 12.04
C ASN A 6 -7.90 15.81 11.35
N LEU A 7 -8.84 16.64 11.82
CA LEU A 7 -9.09 17.96 11.24
C LEU A 7 -8.20 19.05 11.88
N PRO A 8 -7.82 20.10 11.13
CA PRO A 8 -7.08 21.24 11.68
C PRO A 8 -7.81 21.91 12.85
N PRO A 9 -7.08 22.53 13.82
CA PRO A 9 -7.67 23.16 15.01
C PRO A 9 -8.83 24.12 14.71
N ASP A 10 -8.65 25.04 13.76
CA ASP A 10 -9.67 26.05 13.41
C ASP A 10 -10.98 25.40 12.90
N LYS A 11 -10.87 24.29 12.18
CA LYS A 11 -12.04 23.57 11.67
C LYS A 11 -12.75 22.82 12.80
N ARG A 12 -12.00 22.25 13.74
CA ARG A 12 -12.55 21.59 14.94
C ARG A 12 -13.31 22.55 15.84
N GLU A 13 -12.76 23.74 16.08
CA GLU A 13 -13.43 24.77 16.88
C GLU A 13 -14.77 25.19 16.24
N ARG A 14 -14.77 25.45 14.93
CA ARG A 14 -15.99 25.79 14.18
C ARG A 14 -17.04 24.69 14.22
N LEU A 15 -16.63 23.44 14.03
CA LEU A 15 -17.53 22.28 14.11
C LEU A 15 -18.08 22.09 15.52
N SER A 16 -17.26 22.32 16.55
CA SER A 16 -17.70 22.23 17.94
C SER A 16 -18.78 23.25 18.26
N LEU A 17 -18.58 24.49 17.82
CA LEU A 17 -19.55 25.57 18.00
C LEU A 17 -20.87 25.29 17.27
N ALA A 18 -20.80 24.82 16.02
CA ALA A 18 -21.98 24.58 15.19
C ALA A 18 -22.81 23.38 15.66
N SER A 19 -22.15 22.28 16.04
CA SER A 19 -22.80 21.02 16.40
C SER A 19 -23.20 20.91 17.87
N ARG A 20 -22.60 21.74 18.75
CA ARG A 20 -22.65 21.59 20.22
C ARG A 20 -22.11 20.24 20.72
N VAL A 21 -21.27 19.59 19.92
CA VAL A 21 -20.49 18.39 20.25
C VAL A 21 -19.03 18.79 20.24
N GLU A 22 -18.24 18.38 21.23
CA GLU A 22 -16.81 18.70 21.23
C GLU A 22 -16.08 17.96 20.11
N PHE A 23 -15.38 18.68 19.22
CA PHE A 23 -14.43 18.12 18.26
C PHE A 23 -13.01 18.36 18.76
N ALA A 24 -12.32 17.31 19.18
CA ALA A 24 -10.94 17.36 19.64
C ALA A 24 -10.00 16.68 18.62
N GLY A 25 -8.70 16.89 18.77
CA GLY A 25 -7.72 16.28 17.89
C GLY A 25 -7.59 14.79 18.21
N LEU A 26 -7.29 13.97 17.20
CA LEU A 26 -7.03 12.54 17.40
C LEU A 26 -5.83 12.29 18.35
N ASP A 27 -4.95 13.28 18.53
CA ASP A 27 -3.79 13.25 19.43
C ASP A 27 -4.03 13.90 20.80
N ALA A 28 -5.28 14.24 21.12
CA ALA A 28 -5.59 14.94 22.36
C ALA A 28 -5.10 14.12 23.57
N ARG A 29 -4.21 14.71 24.37
CA ARG A 29 -3.65 14.07 25.57
C ARG A 29 -4.75 13.87 26.62
N GLY A 30 -5.02 12.63 26.99
CA GLY A 30 -5.99 12.26 28.02
C GLY A 30 -6.46 10.82 27.86
N SER A 31 -7.17 10.28 28.86
CA SER A 31 -7.89 9.01 28.71
C SER A 31 -9.12 9.22 27.82
N TYR A 32 -9.35 8.28 26.89
CA TYR A 32 -10.57 8.24 26.10
C TYR A 32 -11.78 7.91 26.98
N GLY A 33 -12.89 8.63 26.78
CA GLY A 33 -14.17 8.30 27.41
C GLY A 33 -14.90 7.19 26.64
N GLU A 34 -15.78 6.43 27.31
CA GLU A 34 -16.56 5.36 26.68
C GLU A 34 -17.52 5.86 25.59
N ASP A 35 -17.97 7.12 25.73
CA ASP A 35 -18.84 7.83 24.79
C ASP A 35 -18.06 8.61 23.72
N ASP A 36 -16.73 8.48 23.67
CA ASP A 36 -15.93 9.14 22.63
C ASP A 36 -16.02 8.37 21.31
N VAL A 37 -15.99 9.11 20.21
CA VAL A 37 -16.03 8.57 18.85
C VAL A 37 -14.86 9.14 18.07
N CYS A 38 -14.15 8.30 17.32
CA CYS A 38 -13.16 8.75 16.37
C CYS A 38 -13.83 9.10 15.04
N LEU A 39 -13.43 10.21 14.45
CA LEU A 39 -13.82 10.63 13.11
C LEU A 39 -12.57 10.77 12.25
N VAL A 40 -12.49 9.98 11.18
CA VAL A 40 -11.40 10.08 10.20
C VAL A 40 -11.96 10.62 8.90
N VAL A 41 -11.48 11.80 8.49
CA VAL A 41 -11.85 12.43 7.23
C VAL A 41 -10.76 12.19 6.20
N ARG A 42 -11.15 11.82 4.98
CA ARG A 42 -10.23 11.70 3.83
C ARG A 42 -9.36 12.96 3.72
N SER A 43 -8.05 12.75 3.83
CA SER A 43 -7.01 13.77 3.82
C SER A 43 -5.64 13.10 3.63
N PRO A 44 -4.57 13.85 3.32
CA PRO A 44 -3.21 13.30 3.33
C PRO A 44 -2.90 12.59 4.66
N GLY A 45 -2.32 11.40 4.59
CA GLY A 45 -2.06 10.56 5.78
C GLY A 45 -3.30 9.87 6.34
N PHE A 46 -4.36 9.68 5.53
CA PHE A 46 -5.60 9.00 5.94
C PHE A 46 -5.33 7.66 6.66
N GLU A 47 -4.47 6.80 6.10
CA GLU A 47 -4.20 5.46 6.65
C GLU A 47 -3.70 5.52 8.10
N ALA A 48 -2.67 6.34 8.36
CA ALA A 48 -2.12 6.51 9.71
C ALA A 48 -3.16 7.08 10.70
N HIS A 49 -4.06 7.95 10.24
CA HIS A 49 -5.16 8.44 11.07
C HIS A 49 -6.21 7.36 11.34
N LEU A 50 -6.51 6.50 10.36
CA LEU A 50 -7.44 5.40 10.50
C LEU A 50 -6.90 4.32 11.44
N GLU A 51 -5.65 3.89 11.25
CA GLU A 51 -4.93 2.98 12.16
C GLU A 51 -4.98 3.48 13.59
N LYS A 52 -4.63 4.76 13.79
CA LYS A 52 -4.67 5.38 15.11
C LYS A 52 -6.08 5.39 15.71
N ALA A 53 -7.10 5.69 14.91
CA ALA A 53 -8.49 5.70 15.36
C ALA A 53 -8.97 4.30 15.78
N VAL A 54 -8.71 3.28 14.96
CA VAL A 54 -9.06 1.89 15.24
C VAL A 54 -8.37 1.37 16.50
N ALA A 55 -7.08 1.70 16.68
CA ALA A 55 -6.29 1.32 17.85
C ALA A 55 -6.82 1.90 19.18
N THR A 56 -7.71 2.90 19.15
CA THR A 56 -8.34 3.42 20.37
C THR A 56 -9.39 2.46 20.97
N GLY A 57 -9.93 1.53 20.18
CA GLY A 57 -11.06 0.68 20.57
C GLY A 57 -12.42 1.41 20.65
N LEU A 58 -12.47 2.69 20.26
CA LEU A 58 -13.70 3.48 20.20
C LEU A 58 -14.50 3.19 18.93
N CYS A 59 -15.75 3.66 18.87
CA CYS A 59 -16.47 3.73 17.60
C CYS A 59 -15.70 4.62 16.61
N VAL A 60 -15.62 4.23 15.34
CA VAL A 60 -14.92 4.98 14.30
C VAL A 60 -15.90 5.30 13.17
N VAL A 61 -16.06 6.59 12.87
CA VAL A 61 -16.78 7.08 11.70
C VAL A 61 -15.79 7.59 10.67
N VAL A 62 -15.97 7.22 9.41
CA VAL A 62 -15.12 7.65 8.30
C VAL A 62 -15.91 8.53 7.34
N VAL A 63 -15.29 9.59 6.83
CA VAL A 63 -15.83 10.40 5.74
C VAL A 63 -14.95 10.19 4.51
N ALA A 64 -15.43 9.36 3.59
CA ALA A 64 -14.74 9.00 2.34
C ALA A 64 -14.79 10.11 1.28
N GLY A 65 -15.69 11.08 1.44
CA GLY A 65 -15.84 12.19 0.51
C GLY A 65 -16.86 11.84 -0.57
N THR A 66 -16.49 11.97 -1.85
CA THR A 66 -17.34 11.62 -2.99
C THR A 66 -17.15 10.17 -3.43
N ARG A 67 -18.14 9.61 -4.11
CA ARG A 67 -18.05 8.29 -4.73
C ARG A 67 -17.23 8.33 -6.03
N ASP A 68 -15.94 8.59 -5.86
CA ASP A 68 -14.90 8.57 -6.89
C ASP A 68 -13.86 7.47 -6.55
N PRO A 69 -12.90 7.15 -7.42
CA PRO A 69 -11.93 6.08 -7.16
C PRO A 69 -11.18 6.21 -5.84
N GLU A 70 -10.84 7.43 -5.43
CA GLU A 70 -10.17 7.67 -4.14
C GLU A 70 -11.14 7.49 -2.95
N GLY A 71 -12.41 7.85 -3.09
CA GLY A 71 -13.45 7.60 -2.09
C GLY A 71 -13.74 6.11 -1.93
N GLU A 72 -13.77 5.35 -3.02
CA GLU A 72 -13.92 3.89 -3.00
C GLU A 72 -12.71 3.22 -2.33
N GLU A 73 -11.50 3.73 -2.54
CA GLU A 73 -10.32 3.23 -1.82
C GLU A 73 -10.42 3.50 -0.31
N VAL A 74 -10.89 4.68 0.09
CA VAL A 74 -11.14 4.99 1.51
C VAL A 74 -12.19 4.04 2.10
N VAL A 75 -13.25 3.72 1.37
CA VAL A 75 -14.26 2.74 1.81
C VAL A 75 -13.60 1.38 2.01
N ARG A 76 -12.91 0.87 0.98
CA ARG A 76 -12.26 -0.44 1.01
C ARG A 76 -11.29 -0.58 2.19
N ARG A 77 -10.47 0.44 2.43
CA ARG A 77 -9.52 0.50 3.56
C ARG A 77 -10.23 0.48 4.91
N SER A 78 -11.25 1.32 5.06
CA SER A 78 -12.04 1.40 6.30
C SER A 78 -12.66 0.05 6.65
N LEU A 79 -13.30 -0.61 5.67
CA LEU A 79 -13.90 -1.92 5.85
C LEU A 79 -12.85 -3.00 6.16
N GLY A 80 -11.69 -2.96 5.50
CA GLY A 80 -10.57 -3.87 5.74
C GLY A 80 -10.00 -3.76 7.16
N MET A 81 -10.07 -2.59 7.77
CA MET A 81 -9.71 -2.36 9.18
C MET A 81 -10.86 -2.68 10.16
N GLY A 82 -11.90 -3.34 9.67
CA GLY A 82 -13.04 -3.76 10.47
C GLY A 82 -14.02 -2.64 10.83
N VAL A 83 -13.91 -1.43 10.26
CA VAL A 83 -14.90 -0.37 10.47
C VAL A 83 -16.23 -0.81 9.86
N PRO A 84 -17.34 -0.80 10.61
CA PRO A 84 -18.65 -1.18 10.06
C PRO A 84 -19.06 -0.30 8.88
N PRO A 85 -19.67 -0.86 7.82
CA PRO A 85 -20.06 -0.11 6.62
C PRO A 85 -21.04 1.03 6.91
N GLU A 86 -21.88 0.89 7.94
CA GLU A 86 -22.80 1.94 8.41
C GLU A 86 -22.07 3.17 8.99
N CYS A 87 -20.78 3.04 9.29
CA CYS A 87 -19.94 4.10 9.81
C CYS A 87 -19.07 4.79 8.75
N VAL A 88 -19.18 4.41 7.48
CA VAL A 88 -18.37 4.97 6.38
C VAL A 88 -19.25 5.81 5.46
N LEU A 89 -19.11 7.13 5.53
CA LEU A 89 -19.97 8.10 4.83
C LEU A 89 -19.39 8.55 3.48
N LEU A 90 -20.26 8.59 2.47
CA LEU A 90 -20.02 9.00 1.10
C LEU A 90 -21.05 10.04 0.65
N LYS A 91 -20.64 10.91 -0.26
CA LYS A 91 -21.53 11.80 -1.01
C LYS A 91 -21.81 11.18 -2.37
N GLU A 92 -23.06 10.80 -2.60
CA GLU A 92 -23.53 10.17 -3.82
C GLU A 92 -24.84 10.85 -4.27
N ASN A 93 -24.92 11.22 -5.55
CA ASN A 93 -26.14 11.80 -6.15
C ASN A 93 -26.76 12.97 -5.35
N GLY A 94 -25.90 13.81 -4.73
CA GLY A 94 -26.34 14.95 -3.92
C GLY A 94 -26.87 14.58 -2.53
N ARG A 95 -26.66 13.35 -2.07
CA ARG A 95 -27.03 12.86 -0.74
C ARG A 95 -25.81 12.34 0.00
N VAL A 96 -25.93 12.22 1.32
CA VAL A 96 -24.94 11.55 2.17
C VAL A 96 -25.48 10.17 2.46
N VAL A 97 -24.76 9.13 2.05
CA VAL A 97 -25.09 7.73 2.27
C VAL A 97 -23.94 7.05 2.98
N ASP A 98 -24.21 6.00 3.74
CA ASP A 98 -23.14 5.12 4.23
C ASP A 98 -22.81 4.01 3.21
N ALA A 99 -21.74 3.25 3.46
CA ALA A 99 -21.32 2.15 2.60
C ALA A 99 -22.30 0.96 2.63
N ALA A 100 -23.23 0.91 3.61
CA ALA A 100 -24.33 -0.04 3.66
C ALA A 100 -25.57 0.42 2.85
N GLY A 101 -25.55 1.66 2.33
CA GLY A 101 -26.64 2.24 1.54
C GLY A 101 -27.71 2.97 2.34
N ASN A 102 -27.53 3.19 3.65
CA ASN A 102 -28.46 4.00 4.44
C ASN A 102 -28.26 5.49 4.12
N ASP A 103 -29.36 6.22 4.05
CA ASP A 103 -29.39 7.63 3.66
C ASP A 103 -29.46 8.55 4.89
N PHE A 104 -28.49 9.47 4.99
CA PHE A 104 -28.39 10.50 6.03
C PHE A 104 -28.90 11.87 5.56
N GLY A 105 -29.48 11.93 4.36
CA GLY A 105 -30.15 13.10 3.82
C GLY A 105 -29.32 13.89 2.79
N PRO A 106 -29.75 15.11 2.44
CA PRO A 106 -29.14 15.88 1.37
C PRO A 106 -27.72 16.35 1.73
N ALA A 107 -26.81 16.25 0.77
CA ALA A 107 -25.45 16.76 0.87
C ALA A 107 -25.34 18.17 0.25
N PRO A 108 -24.65 19.13 0.89
CA PRO A 108 -24.33 20.39 0.24
C PRO A 108 -23.46 20.18 -1.01
N GLN A 109 -23.51 21.13 -1.95
CA GLN A 109 -22.80 20.99 -3.23
C GLN A 109 -21.29 20.71 -3.06
N ARG A 110 -20.66 21.32 -2.05
CA ARG A 110 -19.21 21.29 -1.82
C ARG A 110 -18.72 20.22 -0.83
N GLY A 111 -19.57 19.34 -0.29
CA GLY A 111 -19.09 18.30 0.61
C GLY A 111 -20.18 17.66 1.47
N ILE A 112 -19.76 17.13 2.61
CA ILE A 112 -20.63 16.53 3.64
C ILE A 112 -20.69 17.51 4.83
N ASP A 113 -21.90 17.81 5.28
CA ASP A 113 -22.13 18.67 6.43
C ASP A 113 -21.90 17.92 7.76
N TYR A 114 -21.72 18.63 8.87
CA TYR A 114 -21.46 18.01 10.17
C TYR A 114 -22.65 17.20 10.70
N ARG A 115 -23.88 17.51 10.27
CA ARG A 115 -25.10 16.85 10.76
C ARG A 115 -25.09 15.33 10.48
N PRO A 116 -24.95 14.85 9.23
CA PRO A 116 -24.76 13.43 8.92
C PRO A 116 -23.63 12.78 9.71
N VAL A 117 -22.51 13.48 9.91
CA VAL A 117 -21.36 12.95 10.66
C VAL A 117 -21.70 12.75 12.13
N VAL A 118 -22.37 13.71 12.77
CA VAL A 118 -22.80 13.62 14.17
C VAL A 118 -23.89 12.55 14.33
N ASP A 119 -24.80 12.44 13.37
CA ASP A 119 -25.86 11.43 13.41
C ASP A 119 -25.28 10.02 13.25
N ALA A 120 -24.31 9.83 12.35
CA ALA A 120 -23.56 8.58 12.22
C ALA A 120 -22.79 8.25 13.51
N ALA A 121 -22.12 9.22 14.14
CA ALA A 121 -21.40 9.01 15.39
C ALA A 121 -22.34 8.59 16.54
N ARG A 122 -23.50 9.24 16.66
CA ARG A 122 -24.53 8.87 17.65
C ARG A 122 -25.09 7.48 17.40
N ARG A 123 -25.37 7.16 16.14
CA ARG A 123 -25.86 5.83 15.74
C ARG A 123 -24.82 4.77 16.08
N ALA A 124 -23.55 5.01 15.76
CA ALA A 124 -22.45 4.10 16.06
C ALA A 124 -22.35 3.81 17.57
N LEU A 125 -22.47 4.82 18.44
CA LEU A 125 -22.51 4.59 19.88
C LEU A 125 -23.75 3.81 20.32
N ALA A 126 -24.94 4.18 19.83
CA ALA A 126 -26.20 3.57 20.23
C ALA A 126 -26.30 2.09 19.83
N GLU A 127 -25.77 1.75 18.67
CA GLU A 127 -25.77 0.39 18.11
C GLU A 127 -24.49 -0.39 18.46
N GLY A 128 -23.51 0.25 19.13
CA GLY A 128 -22.24 -0.39 19.49
C GLY A 128 -21.36 -0.72 18.29
N LEU A 129 -21.46 0.03 17.19
CA LEU A 129 -20.71 -0.15 15.95
C LEU A 129 -19.24 0.25 16.18
N ARG A 130 -18.44 -0.71 16.60
CA ARG A 130 -16.99 -0.55 16.82
C ARG A 130 -16.22 -1.30 15.74
N PRO A 131 -15.02 -0.84 15.39
CA PRO A 131 -14.12 -1.66 14.59
C PRO A 131 -13.87 -3.01 15.25
N CYS A 132 -13.70 -4.05 14.44
CA CYS A 132 -13.25 -5.35 14.94
C CYS A 132 -11.86 -5.21 15.58
N VAL A 133 -11.76 -5.46 16.89
CA VAL A 133 -10.47 -5.56 17.57
C VAL A 133 -9.94 -6.97 17.34
N LEU A 134 -8.90 -7.09 16.53
CA LEU A 134 -8.27 -8.37 16.24
C LEU A 134 -7.39 -8.78 17.42
N VAL A 135 -7.73 -9.88 18.09
CA VAL A 135 -6.90 -10.49 19.16
C VAL A 135 -5.70 -11.23 18.57
N TRP A 136 -5.85 -11.67 17.33
CA TRP A 136 -4.83 -12.29 16.52
C TRP A 136 -5.05 -11.83 15.09
N GLU A 137 -4.00 -11.30 14.50
CA GLU A 137 -3.96 -10.97 13.08
C GLU A 137 -3.25 -12.12 12.38
N GLU A 138 -3.84 -12.58 11.28
CA GLU A 138 -3.11 -13.46 10.37
C GLU A 138 -1.84 -12.73 9.97
N ALA A 139 -0.69 -13.36 10.20
CA ALA A 139 0.55 -12.88 9.59
C ALA A 139 0.25 -12.67 8.10
N PRO A 140 0.61 -11.53 7.51
CA PRO A 140 0.28 -11.23 6.12
C PRO A 140 0.61 -12.45 5.23
N GLY A 141 -0.43 -13.11 4.70
CA GLY A 141 -0.28 -14.34 3.91
C GLY A 141 -0.52 -15.69 4.62
N ALA A 142 -1.03 -15.73 5.85
CA ALA A 142 -1.44 -16.97 6.52
C ALA A 142 -2.81 -17.45 6.02
N THR A 143 -2.84 -18.18 4.90
CA THR A 143 -4.06 -18.82 4.42
C THR A 143 -4.54 -19.88 5.42
N VAL A 144 -5.72 -19.67 6.02
CA VAL A 144 -6.57 -20.77 6.47
C VAL A 144 -6.97 -21.54 5.21
N GLY A 145 -6.29 -22.65 4.96
CA GLY A 145 -6.62 -23.55 3.86
C GLY A 145 -8.09 -23.98 3.96
N PRO A 146 -8.80 -24.16 2.84
CA PRO A 146 -10.16 -24.63 2.88
C PRO A 146 -10.18 -25.98 3.60
N THR A 147 -10.94 -26.06 4.69
CA THR A 147 -11.28 -27.31 5.36
C THR A 147 -11.89 -28.21 4.29
N ARG A 148 -11.13 -29.24 3.93
CA ARG A 148 -11.46 -30.22 2.90
C ARG A 148 -12.71 -30.97 3.35
N GLU A 149 -13.89 -30.53 2.90
CA GLU A 149 -15.01 -31.46 2.76
C GLU A 149 -14.62 -32.44 1.65
N GLU A 150 -14.49 -33.70 2.02
CA GLU A 150 -14.25 -34.81 1.12
C GLU A 150 -15.40 -34.89 0.10
N GLY A 151 -15.11 -34.56 -1.15
CA GLY A 151 -16.05 -34.65 -2.27
C GLY A 151 -15.31 -35.05 -3.54
N VAL A 152 -15.18 -36.37 -3.72
CA VAL A 152 -15.24 -37.15 -4.96
C VAL A 152 -14.72 -36.52 -6.26
N TRP A 153 -13.73 -37.20 -6.85
CA TRP A 153 -13.17 -37.03 -8.17
C TRP A 153 -14.21 -36.94 -9.31
N GLU A 154 -13.97 -36.05 -10.27
CA GLU A 154 -14.23 -36.32 -11.68
C GLU A 154 -13.15 -35.64 -12.54
N GLU A 155 -12.37 -36.46 -13.24
CA GLU A 155 -11.48 -36.04 -14.33
C GLU A 155 -12.33 -35.66 -15.54
N GLU A 156 -12.04 -34.54 -16.19
CA GLU A 156 -12.14 -34.47 -17.65
C GLU A 156 -10.93 -33.74 -18.23
N GLU A 157 -10.23 -34.47 -19.11
CA GLU A 157 -9.26 -33.95 -20.07
C GLU A 157 -9.95 -33.01 -21.07
N SER A 158 -9.24 -31.96 -21.52
CA SER A 158 -8.96 -31.83 -22.95
C SER A 158 -7.96 -30.72 -23.27
N LYS A 159 -7.00 -31.12 -24.10
CA LYS A 159 -5.84 -30.38 -24.63
C LYS A 159 -6.22 -29.17 -25.47
N VAL A 160 -5.38 -28.13 -25.40
CA VAL A 160 -4.88 -27.44 -26.59
C VAL A 160 -3.38 -27.16 -26.41
N GLU A 161 -2.53 -27.88 -27.15
CA GLU A 161 -1.15 -27.50 -27.39
C GLU A 161 -1.13 -26.30 -28.34
N VAL A 162 -0.71 -25.14 -27.83
CA VAL A 162 -0.12 -24.07 -28.64
C VAL A 162 1.32 -23.95 -28.20
N ASN A 163 2.22 -24.19 -29.15
CA ASN A 163 3.67 -24.08 -29.00
C ASN A 163 4.05 -22.62 -28.68
N ARG A 164 3.98 -22.26 -27.40
CA ARG A 164 4.59 -21.06 -26.80
C ARG A 164 5.81 -21.53 -26.00
N PRO A 165 6.90 -20.74 -25.93
CA PRO A 165 8.01 -21.06 -25.03
C PRO A 165 7.44 -21.33 -23.64
N SER A 166 7.70 -22.52 -23.11
CA SER A 166 7.04 -23.04 -21.90
C SER A 166 7.30 -22.09 -20.74
N SER A 167 6.29 -21.33 -20.37
CA SER A 167 6.33 -20.45 -19.22
C SER A 167 6.43 -21.30 -17.95
N VAL A 168 7.43 -21.03 -17.11
CA VAL A 168 7.69 -21.78 -15.88
C VAL A 168 7.05 -21.01 -14.72
N VAL A 169 6.45 -21.73 -13.77
CA VAL A 169 5.98 -21.13 -12.51
C VAL A 169 7.08 -21.36 -11.46
N PRO A 170 7.82 -20.33 -11.04
CA PRO A 170 8.84 -20.48 -10.01
C PRO A 170 8.19 -20.67 -8.64
N ALA A 171 8.72 -21.60 -7.85
CA ALA A 171 8.20 -21.93 -6.52
C ALA A 171 8.87 -21.12 -5.40
N SER A 172 10.03 -20.52 -5.66
CA SER A 172 10.81 -19.74 -4.69
C SER A 172 11.53 -18.56 -5.34
N LEU A 173 12.03 -17.65 -4.52
CA LEU A 173 12.88 -16.54 -4.94
C LEU A 173 14.16 -17.05 -5.62
N GLY A 174 14.74 -18.15 -5.10
CA GLY A 174 15.89 -18.81 -5.71
C GLY A 174 15.60 -19.28 -7.13
N ASP A 175 14.48 -19.99 -7.33
CA ASP A 175 14.07 -20.46 -8.67
C ASP A 175 13.87 -19.30 -9.63
N LEU A 176 13.25 -18.21 -9.18
CA LEU A 176 13.02 -17.02 -10.00
C LEU A 176 14.35 -16.34 -10.41
N LEU A 177 15.32 -16.27 -9.49
CA LEU A 177 16.66 -15.73 -9.76
C LEU A 177 17.50 -16.64 -10.67
N ASP A 178 17.33 -17.95 -10.56
CA ASP A 178 18.00 -18.94 -11.41
C ASP A 178 17.44 -18.94 -12.83
N LEU A 179 16.13 -18.73 -12.98
CA LEU A 179 15.48 -18.55 -14.28
C LEU A 179 15.88 -17.23 -14.96
N ALA A 180 16.23 -16.19 -14.21
CA ALA A 180 16.49 -14.86 -14.74
C ALA A 180 17.70 -14.82 -15.69
N GLY A 181 17.49 -14.26 -16.89
CA GLY A 181 18.56 -13.99 -17.85
C GLY A 181 19.39 -12.75 -17.48
N ALA A 182 18.75 -11.79 -16.82
CA ALA A 182 19.39 -10.61 -16.25
C ALA A 182 18.64 -10.16 -14.99
N VAL A 183 19.35 -9.55 -14.04
CA VAL A 183 18.77 -9.00 -12.81
C VAL A 183 19.21 -7.55 -12.64
N THR A 184 18.26 -6.64 -12.47
CA THR A 184 18.51 -5.24 -12.06
C THR A 184 17.79 -4.98 -10.76
N VAL A 185 18.49 -4.44 -9.76
CA VAL A 185 17.92 -4.17 -8.44
C VAL A 185 17.81 -2.67 -8.21
N PHE A 186 16.65 -2.23 -7.75
CA PHE A 186 16.35 -0.89 -7.31
C PHE A 186 16.11 -0.92 -5.80
N PHE A 187 16.99 -0.28 -5.05
CA PHE A 187 16.83 -0.12 -3.62
C PHE A 187 16.08 1.17 -3.32
N ARG A 188 15.09 1.10 -2.44
CA ARG A 188 14.31 2.26 -2.00
C ARG A 188 14.42 2.41 -0.49
N ALA A 189 14.66 3.63 -0.02
CA ALA A 189 14.79 3.95 1.40
C ALA A 189 13.57 4.71 1.96
N ALA A 190 12.71 5.22 1.08
CA ALA A 190 11.48 5.90 1.40
C ALA A 190 10.41 5.54 0.36
N LEU A 191 9.14 5.80 0.70
CA LEU A 191 8.05 5.75 -0.26
C LEU A 191 8.26 6.80 -1.35
N GLY A 192 7.83 6.49 -2.58
CA GLY A 192 8.07 7.31 -3.76
C GLY A 192 9.07 6.69 -4.73
N GLY A 193 8.79 6.84 -6.02
CA GLY A 193 9.60 6.29 -7.12
C GLY A 193 9.19 4.89 -7.57
N GLU A 194 8.09 4.35 -7.04
CA GLU A 194 7.46 3.09 -7.47
C GLU A 194 7.20 3.09 -8.97
N GLU A 195 6.62 4.17 -9.49
CA GLU A 195 6.30 4.32 -10.91
C GLU A 195 7.54 4.22 -11.79
N ALA A 196 8.68 4.79 -11.36
CA ALA A 196 9.93 4.74 -12.12
C ALA A 196 10.44 3.30 -12.27
N VAL A 197 10.35 2.49 -11.20
CA VAL A 197 10.77 1.09 -11.24
C VAL A 197 9.81 0.25 -12.09
N VAL A 198 8.50 0.49 -11.99
CA VAL A 198 7.48 -0.15 -12.82
C VAL A 198 7.67 0.21 -14.31
N GLU A 199 7.92 1.48 -14.62
CA GLU A 199 8.21 1.95 -15.99
C GLU A 199 9.51 1.34 -16.53
N TYR A 200 10.55 1.24 -15.69
CA TYR A 200 11.80 0.56 -16.06
C TYR A 200 11.56 -0.89 -16.47
N ALA A 201 10.76 -1.62 -15.68
CA ALA A 201 10.40 -3.00 -15.96
C ALA A 201 9.62 -3.12 -17.27
N ARG A 202 8.57 -2.29 -17.46
CA ARG A 202 7.75 -2.27 -18.67
C ARG A 202 8.58 -1.94 -19.92
N GLY A 203 9.47 -0.96 -19.85
CA GLY A 203 10.32 -0.54 -20.97
C GLY A 203 11.32 -1.60 -21.45
N ARG A 204 11.54 -2.65 -20.65
CA ARG A 204 12.45 -3.77 -20.96
C ARG A 204 11.73 -5.10 -21.17
N ASP A 205 10.41 -5.08 -21.22
CA ASP A 205 9.59 -6.29 -21.24
C ASP A 205 9.92 -7.23 -20.05
N GLY A 206 10.35 -6.63 -18.93
CA GLY A 206 10.83 -7.35 -17.75
C GLY A 206 9.72 -7.85 -16.85
N VAL A 207 10.10 -8.71 -15.91
CA VAL A 207 9.26 -9.12 -14.79
C VAL A 207 9.65 -8.28 -13.58
N LEU A 208 8.69 -7.53 -13.04
CA LEU A 208 8.91 -6.77 -11.80
C LEU A 208 8.79 -7.73 -10.61
N LEU A 209 9.88 -7.94 -9.88
CA LEU A 209 9.89 -8.61 -8.58
C LEU A 209 9.85 -7.55 -7.47
N GLU A 210 8.77 -7.52 -6.71
CA GLU A 210 8.71 -6.74 -5.48
C GLU A 210 9.24 -7.57 -4.31
N LEU A 211 10.25 -7.06 -3.62
CA LEU A 211 10.88 -7.68 -2.46
C LEU A 211 10.54 -6.90 -1.19
N GLY A 212 9.75 -7.50 -0.30
CA GLY A 212 9.33 -6.92 0.97
C GLY A 212 8.18 -7.69 1.61
N LYS A 213 7.75 -7.33 2.83
CA LYS A 213 6.61 -7.99 3.51
C LYS A 213 5.23 -7.51 3.05
N GLU A 214 5.16 -6.30 2.51
CA GLU A 214 3.91 -5.67 2.10
C GLU A 214 3.99 -5.33 0.62
N PRO A 215 3.49 -6.20 -0.28
CA PRO A 215 3.45 -5.89 -1.69
C PRO A 215 2.48 -4.76 -1.96
N ARG A 216 2.88 -3.80 -2.79
CA ARG A 216 2.10 -2.62 -3.21
C ARG A 216 2.10 -2.46 -4.72
N LEU A 217 3.18 -2.89 -5.38
CA LEU A 217 3.36 -2.72 -6.82
C LEU A 217 2.49 -3.67 -7.65
N PHE A 218 1.89 -4.70 -7.04
CA PHE A 218 0.92 -5.58 -7.71
C PHE A 218 -0.24 -4.78 -8.34
N THR A 219 -0.62 -3.65 -7.73
CA THR A 219 -1.71 -2.78 -8.20
C THR A 219 -1.49 -2.20 -9.60
N PHE A 220 -0.24 -2.17 -10.10
CA PHE A 220 0.08 -1.78 -11.48
C PHE A 220 -0.20 -2.89 -12.50
N PHE A 221 -0.51 -4.11 -12.06
CA PHE A 221 -0.66 -5.30 -12.91
C PHE A 221 -1.96 -6.08 -12.65
N GLY A 222 -2.59 -5.93 -11.49
CA GLY A 222 -3.84 -6.63 -11.13
C GLY A 222 -4.47 -6.08 -9.85
N GLY A 223 -5.66 -6.59 -9.50
CA GLY A 223 -6.38 -6.21 -8.28
C GLY A 223 -5.88 -6.94 -7.03
N THR A 224 -5.12 -8.03 -7.22
CA THR A 224 -4.47 -8.82 -6.16
C THR A 224 -3.05 -9.23 -6.55
N VAL A 225 -2.25 -9.71 -5.58
CA VAL A 225 -0.89 -10.22 -5.83
C VAL A 225 -0.94 -11.42 -6.78
N GLU A 226 -1.90 -12.32 -6.60
CA GLU A 226 -2.09 -13.52 -7.41
C GLU A 226 -2.52 -13.17 -8.84
N GLU A 227 -3.45 -12.21 -9.01
CA GLU A 227 -3.85 -11.72 -10.34
C GLU A 227 -2.67 -11.06 -11.06
N ALA A 228 -1.94 -10.19 -10.36
CA ALA A 228 -0.75 -9.52 -10.89
C ALA A 228 0.31 -10.56 -11.29
N ALA A 229 0.57 -11.54 -10.44
CA ALA A 229 1.50 -12.62 -10.71
C ALA A 229 1.06 -13.46 -11.92
N GLY A 230 -0.24 -13.72 -12.06
CA GLY A 230 -0.85 -14.43 -13.19
C GLY A 230 -0.63 -13.76 -14.55
N THR A 231 -0.29 -12.47 -14.58
CA THR A 231 0.09 -11.77 -15.82
C THR A 231 1.44 -12.21 -16.39
N GLY A 232 2.29 -12.85 -15.57
CA GLY A 232 3.67 -13.17 -15.92
C GLY A 232 4.60 -11.94 -16.00
N ARG A 233 4.13 -10.76 -15.59
CA ARG A 233 4.90 -9.48 -15.56
C ARG A 233 5.25 -9.00 -14.16
N TYR A 234 4.67 -9.63 -13.15
CA TYR A 234 4.88 -9.31 -11.75
C TYR A 234 5.20 -10.58 -10.97
N ALA A 235 6.04 -10.43 -9.96
CA ALA A 235 6.32 -11.42 -8.95
C ALA A 235 6.51 -10.70 -7.62
N TYR A 236 6.27 -11.42 -6.54
CA TYR A 236 6.43 -10.92 -5.18
C TYR A 236 7.22 -11.92 -4.34
N SER A 237 8.07 -11.42 -3.45
CA SER A 237 8.62 -12.24 -2.38
C SER A 237 8.88 -11.44 -1.11
N ASP A 238 8.62 -12.06 0.04
CA ASP A 238 9.04 -11.55 1.35
C ASP A 238 10.30 -12.24 1.89
N GLY A 239 10.97 -13.05 1.06
CA GLY A 239 12.10 -13.90 1.44
C GLY A 239 11.72 -15.28 1.99
N GLY A 240 10.49 -15.48 2.48
CA GLY A 240 9.97 -16.79 2.92
C GLY A 240 8.94 -17.37 1.95
N ARG A 241 8.04 -16.53 1.44
CA ARG A 241 7.04 -16.83 0.42
C ARG A 241 7.43 -16.13 -0.89
N THR A 242 7.16 -16.79 -1.99
CA THR A 242 7.25 -16.22 -3.34
C THR A 242 5.93 -16.46 -4.06
N VAL A 243 5.39 -15.40 -4.66
CA VAL A 243 4.19 -15.48 -5.52
C VAL A 243 4.61 -15.04 -6.91
N ALA A 244 4.57 -15.97 -7.85
CA ALA A 244 4.87 -15.72 -9.24
C ALA A 244 3.93 -16.57 -10.10
N GLY A 245 3.45 -16.03 -11.21
CA GLY A 245 2.74 -16.80 -12.22
C GLY A 245 3.73 -17.38 -13.24
N PRO A 246 3.21 -17.84 -14.38
CA PRO A 246 4.06 -18.33 -15.47
C PRO A 246 4.91 -17.18 -16.03
N VAL A 247 6.23 -17.26 -15.87
CA VAL A 247 7.18 -16.27 -16.41
C VAL A 247 7.80 -16.74 -17.73
N PRO A 248 8.17 -15.82 -18.64
CA PRO A 248 8.89 -16.18 -19.86
C PRO A 248 10.26 -16.79 -19.52
N PRO A 249 10.85 -17.61 -20.41
CA PRO A 249 12.20 -18.12 -20.18
C PRO A 249 13.23 -16.99 -20.19
N ALA A 250 14.22 -17.06 -19.31
CA ALA A 250 15.28 -16.05 -19.19
C ALA A 250 14.77 -14.60 -19.05
N PRO A 251 13.82 -14.30 -18.14
CA PRO A 251 13.28 -12.96 -18.01
C PRO A 251 14.37 -11.98 -17.56
N HIS A 252 14.21 -10.70 -17.94
CA HIS A 252 14.88 -9.63 -17.22
C HIS A 252 14.09 -9.37 -15.94
N LEU A 253 14.64 -9.78 -14.81
CA LEU A 253 14.08 -9.52 -13.50
C LEU A 253 14.45 -8.11 -13.05
N VAL A 254 13.45 -7.28 -12.81
CA VAL A 254 13.60 -5.95 -12.23
C VAL A 254 13.13 -6.02 -10.80
N VAL A 255 14.05 -5.94 -9.85
CA VAL A 255 13.77 -6.09 -8.43
C VAL A 255 13.54 -4.72 -7.82
N ASP A 256 12.38 -4.49 -7.23
CA ASP A 256 12.13 -3.39 -6.31
C ASP A 256 12.36 -3.90 -4.87
N ALA A 257 13.41 -3.41 -4.21
CA ALA A 257 13.75 -3.78 -2.85
C ALA A 257 13.56 -2.58 -1.93
N TYR A 258 12.44 -2.57 -1.19
CA TYR A 258 12.17 -1.54 -0.20
C TYR A 258 12.91 -1.86 1.10
N LEU A 259 13.94 -1.08 1.41
CA LEU A 259 14.86 -1.30 2.53
C LEU A 259 14.22 -0.90 3.86
N THR A 260 13.28 -1.72 4.33
CA THR A 260 12.77 -1.68 5.70
C THR A 260 13.44 -2.74 6.56
N ALA A 261 13.32 -2.63 7.88
CA ALA A 261 13.85 -3.62 8.82
C ALA A 261 13.24 -5.03 8.65
N ASP A 262 12.21 -5.14 7.81
CA ASP A 262 11.39 -6.32 7.63
C ASP A 262 11.78 -7.18 6.43
N VAL A 263 12.66 -6.71 5.54
CA VAL A 263 13.15 -7.54 4.44
C VAL A 263 14.27 -8.45 4.95
N PRO A 264 14.15 -9.79 4.81
CA PRO A 264 15.21 -10.69 5.22
C PRO A 264 16.53 -10.38 4.52
N LEU A 265 17.61 -10.29 5.30
CA LEU A 265 18.94 -9.91 4.80
C LEU A 265 19.47 -10.91 3.77
N ASP A 266 19.19 -12.20 3.94
CA ASP A 266 19.55 -13.26 3.02
C ASP A 266 18.86 -13.10 1.65
N ALA A 267 17.60 -12.67 1.63
CA ALA A 267 16.90 -12.36 0.38
C ALA A 267 17.50 -11.14 -0.33
N LEU A 268 17.84 -10.08 0.43
CA LEU A 268 18.53 -8.89 -0.11
C LEU A 268 19.91 -9.24 -0.68
N GLU A 269 20.68 -10.07 0.04
CA GLU A 269 21.98 -10.55 -0.41
C GLU A 269 21.87 -11.42 -1.66
N ALA A 270 20.85 -12.29 -1.74
CA ALA A 270 20.61 -13.15 -2.89
C ALA A 270 20.34 -12.31 -4.16
N VAL A 271 19.45 -11.33 -4.08
CA VAL A 271 19.15 -10.46 -5.24
C VAL A 271 20.35 -9.57 -5.59
N HIS A 272 21.06 -9.03 -4.59
CA HIS A 272 22.23 -8.18 -4.81
C HIS A 272 23.37 -8.95 -5.50
N ARG A 273 23.66 -10.18 -5.04
CA ARG A 273 24.70 -11.03 -5.62
C ARG A 273 24.42 -11.40 -7.08
N ARG A 274 23.14 -11.58 -7.43
CA ARG A 274 22.71 -11.90 -8.81
C ARG A 274 22.60 -10.67 -9.71
N ALA A 275 22.46 -9.48 -9.12
CA ALA A 275 22.30 -8.24 -9.85
C ALA A 275 23.45 -8.00 -10.84
N GLY A 276 23.13 -7.68 -12.09
CA GLY A 276 24.06 -7.10 -13.05
C GLY A 276 24.18 -5.58 -12.91
N LYS A 277 23.11 -4.95 -12.42
CA LYS A 277 23.03 -3.51 -12.15
C LYS A 277 22.26 -3.25 -10.86
N THR A 278 22.72 -2.26 -10.10
CA THR A 278 22.18 -1.89 -8.80
C THR A 278 21.97 -0.38 -8.72
N TYR A 279 20.75 0.06 -8.48
CA TYR A 279 20.38 1.47 -8.41
C TYR A 279 19.77 1.80 -7.05
N LEU A 280 19.95 3.04 -6.60
CA LEU A 280 19.24 3.62 -5.46
C LEU A 280 18.17 4.58 -5.99
N VAL A 281 16.92 4.38 -5.59
CA VAL A 281 15.85 5.35 -5.87
C VAL A 281 15.95 6.49 -4.86
N ALA A 282 16.24 7.67 -5.36
CA ALA A 282 16.39 8.88 -4.56
C ALA A 282 15.02 9.53 -4.37
N SER A 283 14.36 9.19 -3.26
CA SER A 283 13.11 9.79 -2.79
C SER A 283 13.26 10.29 -1.34
N GLY A 284 12.46 11.30 -0.96
CA GLY A 284 12.43 11.83 0.40
C GLY A 284 13.57 12.80 0.72
N GLN A 285 14.12 12.70 1.93
CA GLN A 285 15.12 13.66 2.43
C GLN A 285 16.53 13.38 1.89
N ALA A 286 17.24 14.44 1.51
CA ALA A 286 18.59 14.35 0.94
C ALA A 286 19.59 13.64 1.86
N GLU A 287 19.47 13.85 3.17
CA GLU A 287 20.32 13.24 4.19
C GLU A 287 20.12 11.72 4.25
N VAL A 288 18.89 11.24 4.07
CA VAL A 288 18.59 9.80 4.04
C VAL A 288 19.21 9.17 2.80
N VAL A 289 19.02 9.79 1.63
CA VAL A 289 19.61 9.29 0.37
C VAL A 289 21.14 9.27 0.46
N ARG A 290 21.77 10.33 1.00
CA ARG A 290 23.22 10.37 1.21
C ARG A 290 23.70 9.28 2.17
N GLY A 291 23.01 9.11 3.31
CA GLY A 291 23.33 8.06 4.27
C GLY A 291 23.28 6.66 3.65
N MET A 292 22.31 6.39 2.78
CA MET A 292 22.22 5.10 2.09
C MET A 292 23.38 4.90 1.10
N VAL A 293 23.75 5.91 0.32
CA VAL A 293 24.93 5.82 -0.56
C VAL A 293 26.20 5.52 0.26
N GLU A 294 26.36 6.16 1.41
CA GLU A 294 27.48 5.92 2.33
C GLU A 294 27.45 4.48 2.89
N VAL A 295 26.29 3.96 3.26
CA VAL A 295 26.12 2.57 3.70
C VAL A 295 26.52 1.59 2.61
N PHE A 296 26.09 1.79 1.36
CA PHE A 296 26.49 0.94 0.24
C PHE A 296 28.02 0.93 0.06
N ARG A 297 28.64 2.11 0.08
CA ARG A 297 30.10 2.25 -0.04
C ARG A 297 30.84 1.60 1.12
N ALA A 298 30.40 1.84 2.36
CA ALA A 298 31.04 1.33 3.56
C ALA A 298 30.99 -0.21 3.64
N ASN A 299 29.90 -0.82 3.15
CA ASN A 299 29.73 -2.27 3.12
C ASN A 299 30.29 -2.93 1.86
N GLY A 300 30.90 -2.17 0.95
CA GLY A 300 31.43 -2.68 -0.33
C GLY A 300 30.34 -3.20 -1.27
N TRP A 301 29.08 -2.79 -1.06
CA TRP A 301 27.98 -3.16 -1.94
C TRP A 301 28.05 -2.34 -3.21
N ARG A 302 27.92 -3.01 -4.36
CA ARG A 302 27.88 -2.33 -5.65
C ARG A 302 26.66 -1.41 -5.72
N LEU A 303 26.89 -0.17 -6.12
CA LEU A 303 25.89 0.82 -6.48
C LEU A 303 26.33 1.44 -7.82
N ASP A 304 25.60 1.14 -8.88
CA ASP A 304 25.89 1.57 -10.25
C ASP A 304 25.34 2.98 -10.53
N GLY A 305 24.24 3.36 -9.88
CA GLY A 305 23.61 4.63 -10.14
C GLY A 305 22.48 5.01 -9.18
N VAL A 306 21.86 6.14 -9.48
CA VAL A 306 20.68 6.66 -8.78
C VAL A 306 19.54 6.93 -9.76
N VAL A 307 18.31 6.74 -9.28
CA VAL A 307 17.07 7.11 -9.98
C VAL A 307 16.50 8.35 -9.30
N PRO A 308 16.31 9.48 -10.01
CA PRO A 308 15.56 10.62 -9.51
C PRO A 308 14.10 10.23 -9.27
N ALA A 309 13.61 10.37 -8.04
CA ALA A 309 12.18 10.23 -7.73
C ALA A 309 11.59 11.48 -7.04
N ASP A 310 12.42 12.47 -6.70
CA ASP A 310 11.98 13.72 -6.10
C ASP A 310 12.77 14.90 -6.71
N PRO A 311 12.09 15.87 -7.37
CA PRO A 311 12.76 17.07 -7.92
C PRO A 311 13.52 17.90 -6.88
N ALA A 312 13.13 17.83 -5.60
CA ALA A 312 13.85 18.51 -4.51
C ALA A 312 15.28 17.97 -4.32
N LEU A 313 15.57 16.77 -4.85
CA LEU A 313 16.88 16.13 -4.75
C LEU A 313 17.80 16.42 -5.94
N ASP A 314 17.40 17.26 -6.88
CA ASP A 314 18.17 17.62 -8.09
C ASP A 314 19.63 17.99 -7.82
N HIS A 315 19.88 18.76 -6.75
CA HIS A 315 21.24 19.15 -6.39
C HIS A 315 22.07 17.95 -5.93
N LEU A 316 21.50 17.10 -5.07
CA LEU A 316 22.14 15.88 -4.59
C LEU A 316 22.39 14.91 -5.75
N ILE A 317 21.43 14.75 -6.66
CA ILE A 317 21.56 13.85 -7.81
C ILE A 317 22.71 14.29 -8.73
N ARG A 318 22.86 15.61 -8.96
CA ARG A 318 24.01 16.15 -9.68
C ARG A 318 25.33 15.85 -8.97
N GLU A 319 25.39 16.04 -7.66
CA GLU A 319 26.58 15.72 -6.87
C GLU A 319 26.93 14.22 -6.95
N LEU A 320 25.95 13.33 -6.81
CA LEU A 320 26.13 11.88 -6.89
C LEU A 320 26.62 11.46 -8.28
N ARG A 321 26.12 12.11 -9.34
CA ARG A 321 26.60 11.91 -10.71
C ARG A 321 28.06 12.33 -10.87
N ASP A 322 28.45 13.47 -10.30
CA ASP A 322 29.83 13.96 -10.36
C ASP A 322 30.79 13.05 -9.57
N GLN A 323 30.26 12.26 -8.63
CA GLN A 323 30.98 11.17 -7.95
C GLN A 323 31.03 9.86 -8.74
N GLY A 324 30.57 9.86 -10.00
CA GLY A 324 30.66 8.72 -10.93
C GLY A 324 29.47 7.76 -10.92
N LEU A 325 28.38 8.09 -10.24
CA LEU A 325 27.15 7.29 -10.31
C LEU A 325 26.37 7.59 -11.59
N GLU A 326 25.85 6.53 -12.23
CA GLU A 326 24.91 6.66 -13.35
C GLU A 326 23.63 7.35 -12.86
N VAL A 327 23.05 8.26 -13.64
CA VAL A 327 21.72 8.82 -13.35
C VAL A 327 20.75 8.27 -14.39
N VAL A 328 19.81 7.45 -13.93
CA VAL A 328 18.80 6.84 -14.80
C VAL A 328 17.59 7.76 -14.87
N GLY A 329 17.37 8.37 -16.03
CA GLY A 329 16.19 9.19 -16.31
C GLY A 329 15.06 8.36 -16.94
N PHE A 330 13.83 8.65 -16.57
CA PHE A 330 12.62 8.07 -17.17
C PHE A 330 11.91 9.14 -18.00
N PRO A 331 11.63 8.90 -19.30
CA PRO A 331 10.90 9.85 -20.12
C PRO A 331 9.45 9.92 -19.63
N GLY A 332 9.07 11.03 -18.99
CA GLY A 332 7.73 11.23 -18.41
C GLY A 332 7.73 11.94 -17.06
N TRP A 333 8.92 12.12 -16.47
CA TRP A 333 9.17 12.88 -15.24
C TRP A 333 9.58 14.33 -15.55
#